data_AF-A0A2J8PIP2-F1
#
_entry.id   AF-A0A2J8PIP2-F1
#
_cell.length_a   1.000
_cell.length_b   1.000
_cell.length_c   1.000
_cell.angle_alpha   90.00
_cell.angle_beta   90.00
_cell.angle_gamma   90.00
#
_symmetry.space_group_name_H-M   'P 1'
#
loop_
_entity.id
_entity.type
_entity.pdbx_description
1 polymer ?
#
loop_
_entity_poly.entity_id
_entity_poly.type
_entity_poly.pdbx_seq_one_letter_code
_entity_poly.pdbx_strand_id
1 'polypeptide(L)'
;IVHNWKVRWFILRQNTLVYYKLEGGRRVTPPKGRILLDGCTITCPCLEYENRPLLIKLKTQTSTEYFLEACSREERDAWAFEITGAIHAGQPGKVQQLHSLRNSFKLPPHISLQDTRGKTGRCVALF
;
A
#
# COMPACT_ATOMS: atom_id res chain seq x y z
N ILE A 1 1.84 -16.95 20.95
CA ILE A 1 2.88 -16.12 20.29
C ILE A 1 2.45 -14.67 20.42
N VAL A 2 3.25 -13.82 21.08
CA VAL A 2 2.92 -12.40 21.25
C VAL A 2 3.38 -11.64 20.01
N HIS A 3 2.42 -11.24 19.16
CA HIS A 3 2.71 -10.40 18.01
C HIS A 3 2.98 -8.96 18.47
N ASN A 4 4.16 -8.43 18.15
CA ASN A 4 4.61 -7.12 18.63
C ASN A 4 4.23 -6.00 17.65
N TRP A 5 3.00 -5.49 17.81
CA TRP A 5 2.46 -4.39 17.01
C TRP A 5 3.13 -3.06 17.34
N LYS A 6 3.57 -2.33 16.32
CA LYS A 6 4.27 -1.05 16.48
C LYS A 6 3.62 0.05 15.64
N VAL A 7 3.36 1.18 16.25
CA VAL A 7 2.91 2.38 15.53
C VAL A 7 4.01 2.84 14.57
N ARG A 8 3.63 3.10 13.32
CA ARG A 8 4.52 3.61 12.26
C ARG A 8 3.82 4.64 11.40
N TRP A 9 4.62 5.55 10.87
CA TRP A 9 4.19 6.44 9.81
C TRP A 9 4.58 5.85 8.47
N PHE A 10 3.60 5.65 7.59
CA PHE A 10 3.79 5.09 6.26
C PHE A 10 3.70 6.17 5.19
N ILE A 11 4.49 5.99 4.14
CA ILE A 11 4.49 6.79 2.92
C ILE A 11 4.53 5.81 1.76
N LEU A 12 3.45 5.75 0.99
CA LEU A 12 3.43 5.07 -0.29
C LEU A 12 4.11 5.96 -1.33
N ARG A 13 5.13 5.41 -1.97
CA ARG A 13 5.75 5.93 -3.20
C ARG A 13 5.43 4.97 -4.34
N GLN A 14 5.80 5.32 -5.58
CA GLN A 14 5.42 4.61 -6.81
C GLN A 14 5.21 3.10 -6.66
N ASN A 15 6.22 2.35 -6.19
CA ASN A 15 6.14 0.90 -5.94
C ASN A 15 6.71 0.51 -4.57
N THR A 16 6.83 1.46 -3.65
CA THR A 16 7.54 1.24 -2.39
C THR A 16 6.77 1.86 -1.23
N LEU A 17 6.49 1.06 -0.21
CA LEU A 17 5.90 1.53 1.02
C LEU A 17 7.00 1.74 2.07
N VAL A 18 7.30 3.01 2.38
CA VAL A 18 8.36 3.40 3.33
C VAL A 18 7.75 3.67 4.69
N TYR A 19 8.38 3.19 5.76
CA TYR A 19 7.87 3.38 7.11
C TYR A 19 8.90 3.97 8.08
N TYR A 20 8.40 4.85 8.96
CA TYR A 20 9.19 5.62 9.92
C TYR A 20 8.73 5.29 11.33
N LYS A 21 9.67 5.36 12.29
CA LYS A 21 9.31 5.42 13.71
C LYS A 21 8.61 6.76 13.98
N LEU A 22 7.68 6.74 14.93
CA LEU A 22 7.13 7.94 15.53
C LEU A 22 7.65 8.06 16.96
N GLU A 23 8.30 9.19 17.27
CA GLU A 23 8.75 9.55 18.62
C GLU A 23 8.20 10.95 18.94
N GLY A 24 7.48 11.10 20.07
CA GLY A 24 6.80 12.35 20.41
C GLY A 24 5.82 12.84 19.34
N GLY A 25 5.20 11.92 18.57
CA GLY A 25 4.30 12.25 17.46
C GLY A 25 5.00 12.73 16.17
N ARG A 26 6.34 12.80 16.14
CA ARG A 26 7.12 13.23 14.98
C ARG A 26 7.78 12.04 14.30
N ARG A 27 7.94 12.15 12.97
CA ARG A 27 8.67 11.15 12.16
C ARG A 27 10.16 11.25 12.48
N VAL A 28 10.75 10.13 12.87
CA VAL A 28 12.19 10.03 13.06
C VAL A 28 12.85 9.65 11.73
N THR A 29 13.84 10.43 11.32
CA THR A 29 14.72 10.11 10.19
C THR A 29 16.00 9.44 10.70
N PRO A 30 16.61 8.51 9.94
CA PRO A 30 16.18 7.96 8.65
C PRO A 30 14.95 7.03 8.76
N PRO A 31 14.29 6.64 7.65
CA PRO A 31 13.22 5.64 7.67
C PRO A 31 13.67 4.35 8.35
N LYS A 32 12.75 3.69 9.07
CA LYS A 32 13.04 2.43 9.74
C LYS A 32 13.17 1.27 8.75
N GLY A 33 12.43 1.34 7.64
CA GLY A 33 12.51 0.37 6.57
C GLY A 33 11.60 0.70 5.40
N ARG A 34 11.56 -0.21 4.43
CA ARG A 34 10.75 -0.13 3.22
C ARG A 34 10.23 -1.51 2.83
N ILE A 35 9.08 -1.56 2.19
CA ILE A 35 8.48 -2.75 1.59
C ILE A 35 8.39 -2.48 0.09
N LEU A 36 9.08 -3.30 -0.71
CA LEU A 36 8.95 -3.26 -2.16
C LEU A 36 7.64 -3.95 -2.53
N LEU A 37 6.79 -3.25 -3.29
CA LEU A 37 5.45 -3.73 -3.66
C LEU A 37 5.45 -4.56 -4.94
N ASP A 38 6.55 -4.60 -5.67
CA ASP A 38 6.66 -5.46 -6.85
C ASP A 38 6.44 -6.93 -6.47
N GLY A 39 5.53 -7.60 -7.18
CA GLY A 39 5.14 -8.98 -6.89
C GLY A 39 4.50 -9.20 -5.52
N CYS A 40 4.15 -8.16 -4.77
CA CYS A 40 3.40 -8.32 -3.52
C CYS A 40 1.96 -8.76 -3.79
N THR A 41 1.42 -9.58 -2.91
CA THR A 41 -0.02 -9.80 -2.81
C THR A 41 -0.58 -9.01 -1.63
N ILE A 42 -1.82 -8.58 -1.77
CA ILE A 42 -2.56 -7.85 -0.74
C ILE A 42 -3.83 -8.61 -0.37
N THR A 43 -4.11 -8.70 0.93
CA THR A 43 -5.37 -9.26 1.45
C THR A 43 -6.05 -8.22 2.32
N CYS A 44 -7.25 -7.80 1.92
CA CYS A 44 -8.06 -6.82 2.62
C CYS A 44 -9.55 -7.16 2.44
N PRO A 45 -10.35 -7.26 3.52
CA PRO A 45 -9.89 -7.30 4.91
C PRO A 45 -9.06 -8.55 5.20
N CYS A 46 -8.04 -8.44 6.05
CA CYS A 46 -7.33 -9.59 6.60
C CYS A 46 -8.06 -10.07 7.86
N LEU A 47 -8.52 -11.32 7.86
CA LEU A 47 -9.30 -11.92 8.95
C LEU A 47 -8.47 -12.86 9.85
N GLU A 48 -7.14 -12.90 9.68
CA GLU A 48 -6.24 -13.75 10.47
C GLU A 48 -6.17 -13.34 11.95
N TYR A 49 -6.61 -12.12 12.28
CA TYR A 49 -6.75 -11.63 13.64
C TYR A 49 -8.21 -11.23 13.89
N GLU A 50 -8.99 -12.12 14.51
CA GLU A 50 -10.44 -11.94 14.72
C GLU A 50 -10.79 -10.59 15.39
N ASN A 51 -9.93 -10.09 16.27
CA ASN A 51 -10.15 -8.83 17.00
C ASN A 51 -9.59 -7.58 16.29
N ARG A 52 -9.15 -7.67 15.03
CA ARG A 52 -8.55 -6.57 14.27
C ARG A 52 -9.15 -6.46 12.85
N PRO A 53 -10.40 -5.98 12.72
CA PRO A 53 -11.10 -5.93 11.43
C PRO A 53 -10.52 -4.89 10.46
N LEU A 54 -9.62 -4.03 10.93
CA LEU A 54 -9.03 -2.93 10.16
C LEU A 54 -7.70 -3.31 9.50
N LEU A 55 -7.41 -4.62 9.42
CA LEU A 55 -6.14 -5.12 8.89
C LEU A 55 -6.10 -5.25 7.37
N ILE A 56 -4.93 -4.92 6.86
CA ILE A 56 -4.43 -5.23 5.53
C ILE A 56 -3.22 -6.14 5.72
N LYS A 57 -3.16 -7.24 5.00
CA LYS A 57 -1.96 -8.09 4.91
C LYS A 57 -1.27 -7.83 3.58
N LEU A 58 0.04 -7.64 3.64
CA LEU A 58 0.92 -7.62 2.48
C LEU A 58 1.84 -8.82 2.57
N LYS A 59 1.92 -9.62 1.50
CA LYS A 59 2.89 -10.70 1.39
C LYS A 59 3.81 -10.41 0.22
N THR A 60 5.09 -10.24 0.51
CA THR A 60 6.11 -10.01 -0.51
C THR A 60 6.37 -11.28 -1.33
N GLN A 61 7.01 -11.12 -2.48
CA GLN A 61 7.46 -12.25 -3.30
C GLN A 61 8.40 -13.20 -2.51
N THR A 62 9.18 -12.67 -1.58
CA THR A 62 10.03 -13.45 -0.66
C THR A 62 9.26 -14.15 0.46
N SER A 63 7.92 -14.14 0.42
CA SER A 63 7.01 -14.66 1.45
C SER A 63 7.11 -13.96 2.82
N THR A 64 7.78 -12.82 2.92
CA THR A 64 7.71 -11.97 4.12
C THR A 64 6.32 -11.34 4.21
N GLU A 65 5.67 -11.47 5.37
CA GLU A 65 4.33 -10.97 5.62
C GLU A 65 4.35 -9.73 6.52
N TYR A 66 3.56 -8.73 6.16
CA TYR A 66 3.38 -7.50 6.92
C TYR A 66 1.90 -7.28 7.16
N PHE A 67 1.55 -6.86 8.37
CA PHE A 67 0.17 -6.55 8.73
C PHE A 67 0.07 -5.07 9.09
N LEU A 68 -0.87 -4.37 8.48
CA LEU A 68 -1.11 -2.95 8.68
C LEU A 68 -2.54 -2.75 9.15
N GLU A 69 -2.70 -2.16 10.32
CA GLU A 69 -3.97 -1.76 10.89
C GLU A 69 -4.17 -0.25 10.68
N ALA A 70 -5.23 0.10 9.95
CA ALA A 70 -5.65 1.48 9.74
C ALA A 70 -6.51 1.98 10.92
N CYS A 71 -6.75 3.29 11.02
CA CYS A 71 -7.56 3.85 12.12
C CYS A 71 -9.07 3.76 11.87
N SER A 72 -9.50 3.50 10.64
CA SER A 72 -10.90 3.30 10.28
C SER A 72 -11.05 2.33 9.09
N ARG A 73 -12.28 1.92 8.80
CA ARG A 73 -12.61 1.06 7.66
C ARG A 73 -12.32 1.78 6.34
N GLU A 74 -12.67 3.04 6.26
CA GLU A 74 -12.47 3.91 5.10
C GLU A 74 -10.98 4.11 4.86
N GLU A 75 -10.19 4.31 5.92
CA GLU A 75 -8.74 4.44 5.79
C GLU A 75 -8.10 3.11 5.35
N ARG A 76 -8.56 1.97 5.88
CA ARG A 76 -8.13 0.63 5.44
C ARG A 76 -8.40 0.44 3.95
N ASP A 77 -9.62 0.69 3.51
CA ASP A 77 -10.04 0.49 2.11
C ASP A 77 -9.25 1.43 1.18
N ALA A 78 -9.02 2.68 1.61
CA ALA A 78 -8.20 3.63 0.86
C ALA A 78 -6.71 3.21 0.78
N TRP A 79 -6.13 2.66 1.86
CA TRP A 79 -4.78 2.10 1.80
C TRP A 79 -4.70 0.89 0.88
N ALA A 80 -5.69 -0.01 0.95
CA ALA A 80 -5.72 -1.20 0.11
C ALA A 80 -5.84 -0.84 -1.38
N PHE A 81 -6.68 0.13 -1.72
CA PHE A 81 -6.83 0.63 -3.09
C PHE A 81 -5.50 1.18 -3.64
N GLU A 82 -4.87 2.10 -2.91
CA GLU A 82 -3.63 2.75 -3.34
C GLU A 82 -2.45 1.76 -3.44
N ILE A 83 -2.32 0.84 -2.48
CA ILE A 83 -1.27 -0.19 -2.52
C ILE A 83 -1.50 -1.15 -3.70
N THR A 84 -2.74 -1.56 -3.96
CA THR A 84 -3.09 -2.41 -5.13
C THR A 84 -2.72 -1.70 -6.43
N GLY A 85 -3.05 -0.42 -6.55
CA GLY A 85 -2.66 0.42 -7.69
C GLY A 85 -1.14 0.45 -7.89
N ALA A 86 -0.38 0.64 -6.81
CA ALA A 86 1.08 0.66 -6.84
C ALA A 86 1.70 -0.71 -7.23
N ILE A 87 1.14 -1.83 -6.74
CA ILE A 87 1.57 -3.19 -7.13
C ILE A 87 1.39 -3.38 -8.64
N HIS A 88 0.24 -2.99 -9.20
CA HIS A 88 -0.06 -3.18 -10.62
C HIS A 88 0.71 -2.21 -11.53
N ALA A 89 0.91 -0.96 -11.11
CA ALA A 89 1.69 0.02 -11.85
C ALA A 89 3.18 -0.39 -11.98
N GLY A 90 3.68 -1.18 -11.03
CA GLY A 90 5.04 -1.74 -11.07
C GLY A 90 5.25 -2.83 -12.13
N GLN A 91 4.19 -3.35 -12.77
CA GLN A 91 4.31 -4.41 -13.78
C GLN A 91 4.22 -3.88 -15.22
N PRO A 92 5.35 -3.65 -15.92
CA PRO A 92 5.35 -3.15 -17.30
C PRO A 92 4.76 -4.13 -18.32
N GLY A 93 4.60 -5.41 -17.97
CA GLY A 93 4.17 -6.48 -18.90
C GLY A 93 2.66 -6.67 -19.09
N LYS A 94 1.79 -5.98 -18.32
CA LYS A 94 0.32 -6.11 -18.44
C LYS A 94 -0.38 -4.93 -19.10
N VAL A 95 0.36 -3.87 -19.42
CA VAL A 95 -0.24 -2.68 -20.04
C VAL A 95 -0.68 -3.00 -21.48
N GLN A 96 0.02 -3.90 -22.20
CA GLN A 96 -0.23 -4.21 -23.62
C GLN A 96 -1.63 -4.75 -23.97
N GLN A 97 -2.40 -5.28 -23.01
CA GLN A 97 -3.79 -5.70 -23.26
C GLN A 97 -4.82 -4.56 -23.19
N LEU A 98 -4.50 -3.44 -22.53
CA LEU A 98 -5.38 -2.26 -22.53
C LEU A 98 -5.18 -1.40 -23.80
N HIS A 99 -4.09 -1.60 -24.53
CA HIS A 99 -3.83 -0.86 -25.77
C HIS A 99 -4.75 -1.35 -26.90
N SER A 100 -5.03 -2.65 -26.95
CA SER A 100 -5.90 -3.27 -27.96
C SER A 100 -7.39 -2.95 -27.74
N LEU A 101 -7.81 -2.69 -26.50
CA LEU A 101 -9.17 -2.24 -26.17
C LEU A 101 -9.37 -0.72 -26.31
N ARG A 102 -8.28 0.06 -26.39
CA ARG A 102 -8.31 1.53 -26.51
C ARG A 102 -8.43 2.04 -27.96
N ASN A 103 -8.58 1.15 -28.94
CA ASN A 103 -8.82 1.55 -30.34
C ASN A 103 -10.31 1.73 -30.68
N SER A 104 -11.25 1.52 -29.75
CA SER A 104 -12.70 1.69 -30.02
C SER A 104 -13.38 2.87 -29.31
N PHE A 105 -12.74 3.52 -28.33
CA PHE A 105 -13.33 4.68 -27.66
C PHE A 105 -12.34 5.84 -27.63
N LYS A 106 -12.64 6.88 -28.42
CA LYS A 106 -11.95 8.16 -28.36
C LYS A 106 -12.19 8.78 -26.98
N LEU A 107 -11.17 8.78 -26.13
CA LEU A 107 -11.16 9.55 -24.89
C LEU A 107 -10.82 11.01 -25.20
N PRO A 108 -11.50 11.99 -24.57
CA PRO A 108 -11.20 13.41 -24.76
C PRO A 108 -9.80 13.77 -24.24
N PRO A 109 -9.13 14.78 -24.83
CA PRO A 109 -7.69 15.06 -24.65
C PRO A 109 -7.31 15.73 -23.31
N HIS A 110 -8.10 15.58 -22.24
CA HIS A 110 -7.88 16.36 -21.01
C HIS A 110 -7.92 15.52 -19.71
N ILE A 111 -7.23 14.36 -19.70
CA ILE A 111 -6.90 13.69 -18.43
C ILE A 111 -5.42 13.96 -18.14
N SER A 112 -5.21 15.01 -17.36
CA SER A 112 -3.90 15.37 -16.82
C SER A 112 -3.52 14.34 -15.74
N LEU A 113 -2.64 13.39 -16.06
CA LEU A 113 -2.03 12.47 -15.09
C LEU A 113 -0.92 13.18 -14.33
N GLN A 114 -1.27 14.11 -13.45
CA GLN A 114 -0.30 14.78 -12.59
C GLN A 114 -0.93 15.19 -11.26
N ASP A 115 -1.16 14.17 -10.42
CA ASP A 115 -1.09 14.32 -8.97
C ASP A 115 -0.52 13.01 -8.38
N THR A 116 0.81 12.88 -8.39
CA THR A 116 1.52 11.77 -7.73
C THR A 116 1.84 12.11 -6.27
N ARG A 117 0.92 12.76 -5.55
CA ARG A 117 1.02 12.85 -4.08
C ARG A 117 0.74 11.48 -3.48
N GLY A 118 1.80 10.67 -3.36
CA GLY A 118 1.72 9.35 -2.74
C GLY A 118 1.05 9.39 -1.36
N LYS A 119 0.18 8.41 -1.08
CA LYS A 119 -0.58 8.34 0.18
C LYS A 119 0.36 8.27 1.38
N THR A 120 0.07 9.04 2.43
CA THR A 120 0.80 8.97 3.71
C THR A 120 -0.18 8.89 4.87
N GLY A 121 0.24 8.27 5.97
CA GLY A 121 -0.62 8.13 7.14
C GLY A 121 0.01 7.30 8.25
N ARG A 122 -0.67 7.24 9.39
CA ARG A 122 -0.22 6.51 10.58
C ARG A 122 -0.96 5.19 10.65
N CYS A 123 -0.23 4.08 10.69
CA CYS A 123 -0.81 2.75 10.88
C CYS A 123 -0.14 2.06 12.06
N VAL A 124 -0.83 1.12 12.69
CA VAL A 124 -0.19 0.16 13.61
C VAL A 124 0.22 -1.04 12.77
N ALA A 125 1.48 -1.44 12.84
CA ALA A 125 1.99 -2.48 11.96
C ALA A 125 2.79 -3.56 12.69
N LEU A 126 2.66 -4.78 12.18
CA LEU A 126 3.48 -5.92 12.49
C LEU A 126 4.40 -6.19 11.29
N PHE A 127 5.70 -6.26 11.55
CA PHE A 127 6.77 -6.49 10.58
C PHE A 127 7.49 -7.79 10.88
#